data_AF-A0A821ZR25-F1
#
_entry.id   AF-A0A821ZR25-F1
#
_cell.length_a   1.000
_cell.length_b   1.000
_cell.length_c   1.000
_cell.angle_alpha   90.00
_cell.angle_beta   90.00
_cell.angle_gamma   90.00
#
_symmetry.space_group_name_H-M   'P 1'
#
loop_
_entity.id
_entity.type
_entity.pdbx_description
1 polymer ?
#
loop_
_entity_poly.entity_id
_entity_poly.type
_entity_poly.pdbx_seq_one_letter_code
_entity_poly.pdbx_strand_id
1 'polypeptide(L)'
;MLDTARFTYYFPAISASFEHDIFTRLQRLYFRVQSAFISFQRMSRYPATFTDVPLVLTEPFILRGYRSTHQPWSYYWKSLFHKHNETINVWSHLIGIL
;
A
#
# COMPACT_ATOMS: atom_id res chain seq x y z
N MET A 1 25.86 -29.16 35.77
CA MET A 1 24.44 -29.26 36.12
C MET A 1 23.81 -27.90 35.84
N LEU A 2 23.09 -27.76 34.73
CA LEU A 2 22.46 -26.48 34.36
C LEU A 2 21.31 -26.20 35.36
N ASP A 3 21.35 -25.04 35.98
CA ASP A 3 20.34 -24.56 36.94
C ASP A 3 19.03 -24.25 36.20
N THR A 4 18.19 -25.26 36.09
CA THR A 4 16.89 -25.24 35.42
C THR A 4 15.90 -24.26 36.06
N ALA A 5 16.11 -23.85 37.31
CA ALA A 5 15.22 -22.94 38.04
C ALA A 5 15.33 -21.49 37.56
N ARG A 6 16.52 -21.05 37.11
CA ARG A 6 16.67 -19.71 36.51
C ARG A 6 16.04 -19.64 35.13
N PHE A 7 16.16 -20.70 34.33
CA PHE A 7 15.64 -20.72 32.96
C PHE A 7 14.12 -20.61 32.92
N THR A 8 13.42 -21.29 33.83
CA THR A 8 11.95 -21.25 33.95
C THR A 8 11.40 -19.91 34.41
N TYR A 9 12.18 -19.09 35.12
CA TYR A 9 11.76 -17.75 35.55
C TYR A 9 11.89 -16.70 34.42
N TYR A 10 12.93 -16.79 33.60
CA TYR A 10 13.15 -15.84 32.49
C TYR A 10 12.35 -16.19 31.24
N PHE A 11 12.05 -17.47 30.98
CA PHE A 11 11.38 -17.91 29.76
C PHE A 11 9.99 -17.29 29.52
N PRO A 12 9.08 -17.21 30.53
CA PRO A 12 7.78 -16.55 30.36
C PRO A 12 7.91 -15.04 30.16
N ALA A 13 8.86 -14.41 30.86
CA ALA A 13 9.11 -12.97 30.77
C ALA A 13 9.66 -12.56 29.39
N ILE A 14 10.57 -13.37 28.82
CA ILE A 14 11.12 -13.18 27.47
C ILE A 14 10.04 -13.42 26.42
N SER A 15 9.23 -14.47 26.55
CA SER A 15 8.12 -14.75 25.63
C SER A 15 7.10 -13.62 25.64
N ALA A 16 6.71 -13.14 26.82
CA ALA A 16 5.76 -12.03 26.95
C ALA A 16 6.32 -10.73 26.38
N SER A 17 7.59 -10.37 26.66
CA SER A 17 8.17 -9.13 26.13
C SER A 17 8.39 -9.21 24.61
N PHE A 18 8.77 -10.37 24.09
CA PHE A 18 8.96 -10.62 22.67
C PHE A 18 7.64 -10.50 21.91
N GLU A 19 6.56 -11.13 22.42
CA GLU A 19 5.24 -11.00 21.82
C GLU A 19 4.73 -9.55 21.86
N HIS A 20 4.88 -8.84 22.98
CA HIS A 20 4.49 -7.44 23.07
C HIS A 20 5.27 -6.56 22.07
N ASP A 21 6.57 -6.77 21.89
CA ASP A 21 7.35 -6.02 20.90
C ASP A 21 6.90 -6.32 19.46
N ILE A 22 6.63 -7.60 19.14
CA ILE A 22 6.09 -8.00 17.83
C ILE A 22 4.74 -7.34 17.57
N PHE A 23 3.78 -7.45 18.49
CA PHE A 23 2.46 -6.85 18.31
C PHE A 23 2.55 -5.33 18.16
N THR A 24 3.40 -4.67 18.95
CA THR A 24 3.58 -3.22 18.86
C THR A 24 4.23 -2.81 17.53
N ARG A 25 5.17 -3.61 17.01
CA ARG A 25 5.77 -3.40 15.68
C ARG A 25 4.77 -3.60 14.55
N LEU A 26 3.97 -4.66 14.62
CA LEU A 26 2.93 -4.95 13.63
C LEU A 26 1.83 -3.89 13.64
N GLN A 27 1.39 -3.44 14.81
CA GLN A 27 0.41 -2.34 14.92
C GLN A 27 0.96 -1.05 14.35
N ARG A 28 2.21 -0.68 14.66
CA ARG A 28 2.85 0.52 14.08
C ARG A 28 3.01 0.40 12.57
N LEU A 29 3.36 -0.77 12.06
CA LEU A 29 3.43 -1.04 10.63
C LEU A 29 2.04 -0.89 9.99
N TYR A 30 1.02 -1.51 10.58
CA TYR A 30 -0.36 -1.41 10.13
C TYR A 30 -0.83 0.05 10.07
N PHE A 31 -0.65 0.83 11.15
CA PHE A 31 -1.05 2.24 11.17
C PHE A 31 -0.27 3.08 10.14
N ARG A 32 1.00 2.78 9.88
CA ARG A 32 1.80 3.46 8.85
C ARG A 32 1.33 3.11 7.44
N VAL A 33 1.05 1.84 7.18
CA VAL A 33 0.49 1.38 5.91
C VAL A 33 -0.89 1.99 5.69
N GLN A 34 -1.73 2.03 6.71
CA GLN A 34 -3.06 2.62 6.63
C GLN A 34 -2.96 4.14 6.40
N SER A 35 -2.15 4.85 7.17
CA SER A 35 -1.95 6.30 6.99
C SER A 35 -1.35 6.63 5.61
N ALA A 36 -0.42 5.81 5.12
CA ALA A 36 0.12 5.92 3.77
C ALA A 36 -0.97 5.67 2.72
N PHE A 37 -1.85 4.68 2.94
CA PHE A 37 -2.99 4.39 2.09
C PHE A 37 -4.02 5.53 2.08
N ILE A 38 -4.35 6.13 3.21
CA ILE A 38 -5.25 7.30 3.28
C ILE A 38 -4.61 8.52 2.62
N SER A 39 -3.33 8.79 2.87
CA SER A 39 -2.59 9.87 2.19
C SER A 39 -2.55 9.65 0.67
N PHE A 40 -2.35 8.41 0.24
CA PHE A 40 -2.44 7.99 -1.15
C PHE A 40 -3.84 8.24 -1.73
N GLN A 41 -4.90 7.91 -0.99
CA GLN A 41 -6.29 8.13 -1.42
C GLN A 41 -6.67 9.61 -1.54
N ARG A 42 -6.02 10.50 -0.78
CA ARG A 42 -6.26 11.95 -0.80
C ARG A 42 -5.55 12.67 -1.96
N MET A 43 -4.61 12.03 -2.64
CA MET A 43 -3.90 12.57 -3.81
C MET A 43 -4.60 12.25 -5.15
N SER A 44 -5.89 12.57 -5.28
CA SER A 44 -6.57 12.48 -6.59
C SER A 44 -6.08 13.61 -7.51
N ARG A 45 -4.92 13.40 -8.16
CA ARG A 45 -4.25 14.40 -9.01
C ARG A 45 -4.73 14.40 -10.46
N TYR A 46 -5.72 13.59 -10.80
CA TYR A 46 -6.18 13.38 -12.17
C TYR A 46 -7.64 13.79 -12.34
N PRO A 47 -7.90 15.03 -12.80
CA PRO A 47 -9.25 15.51 -13.04
C PRO A 47 -9.86 14.97 -14.34
N ALA A 48 -9.06 14.32 -15.20
CA ALA A 48 -9.50 13.89 -16.51
C ALA A 48 -10.70 12.94 -16.44
N THR A 49 -11.64 13.21 -17.32
CA THR A 49 -12.91 12.53 -17.45
C THR A 49 -12.90 11.63 -18.67
N PHE A 50 -13.92 10.78 -18.82
CA PHE A 50 -14.02 9.87 -19.97
C PHE A 50 -14.06 10.60 -21.33
N THR A 51 -14.42 11.89 -21.36
CA THR A 51 -14.40 12.69 -22.59
C THR A 51 -13.00 13.18 -22.97
N ASP A 52 -12.07 13.22 -22.01
CA ASP A 52 -10.73 13.76 -22.19
C ASP A 52 -9.72 12.71 -22.69
N VAL A 53 -10.14 11.44 -22.76
CA VAL A 53 -9.31 10.30 -23.16
C VAL A 53 -9.95 9.53 -24.32
N PRO A 54 -9.14 8.90 -25.19
CA PRO A 54 -9.64 8.04 -26.26
C PRO A 54 -10.57 6.95 -25.74
N LEU A 55 -11.65 6.67 -26.45
CA LEU A 55 -12.67 5.68 -26.07
C LEU A 55 -12.08 4.27 -25.81
N VAL A 56 -11.00 3.91 -26.52
CA VAL A 56 -10.30 2.63 -26.32
C VAL A 56 -9.63 2.50 -24.95
N LEU A 57 -9.39 3.62 -24.26
CA LEU A 57 -8.83 3.66 -22.91
C LEU A 57 -9.89 3.92 -21.84
N THR A 58 -11.17 4.05 -22.23
CA THR A 58 -12.28 4.27 -21.32
C THR A 58 -13.00 2.98 -21.03
N GLU A 59 -13.30 2.77 -19.75
CA GLU A 59 -14.16 1.67 -19.32
C GLU A 59 -15.58 2.22 -19.10
N PRO A 60 -16.63 1.45 -19.46
CA PRO A 60 -18.00 1.81 -19.15
C PRO A 60 -18.19 2.15 -17.67
N PHE A 61 -19.01 3.16 -17.37
CA PHE A 61 -19.34 3.63 -16.02
C PHE A 61 -18.19 4.30 -15.24
N ILE A 62 -16.95 4.31 -15.73
CA ILE A 62 -15.87 5.10 -15.14
C ILE A 62 -15.91 6.51 -15.73
N LEU A 63 -16.39 7.46 -14.92
CA LEU A 63 -16.59 8.84 -15.37
C LEU A 63 -15.35 9.73 -15.26
N ARG A 64 -14.44 9.45 -14.30
CA ARG A 64 -13.32 10.32 -13.93
C ARG A 64 -12.13 9.54 -13.38
N GLY A 65 -10.99 10.21 -13.27
CA GLY A 65 -9.77 9.64 -12.69
C GLY A 65 -8.87 8.95 -13.72
N TYR A 66 -9.07 9.27 -15.00
CA TYR A 66 -8.22 8.80 -16.08
C TYR A 66 -6.88 9.54 -16.06
N ARG A 67 -5.83 8.86 -16.52
CA ARG A 67 -4.53 9.49 -16.74
C ARG A 67 -4.53 10.24 -18.06
N SER A 68 -3.78 11.33 -18.12
CA SER A 68 -3.54 12.06 -19.37
C SER A 68 -2.69 11.21 -20.32
N THR A 69 -3.07 11.19 -21.60
CA THR A 69 -2.31 10.53 -22.67
C THR A 69 -1.15 11.42 -23.14
N HIS A 70 -0.21 10.84 -23.87
CA HIS A 70 0.94 11.55 -24.49
C HIS A 70 1.86 12.27 -23.49
N GLN A 71 2.01 11.74 -22.28
CA GLN A 71 2.93 12.27 -21.27
C GLN A 71 4.31 11.59 -21.33
N PRO A 72 5.38 12.21 -20.80
CA PRO A 72 6.69 11.57 -20.73
C PRO A 72 6.68 10.32 -19.82
N TRP A 73 7.59 9.37 -20.03
CA TRP A 73 7.70 8.16 -19.19
C TRP A 73 7.81 8.43 -17.69
N SER A 74 8.48 9.51 -17.30
CA SER A 74 8.62 9.92 -15.90
C SER A 74 7.28 10.21 -15.23
N TYR A 75 6.27 10.65 -16.00
CA TYR A 75 4.90 10.83 -15.50
C TYR A 75 4.26 9.50 -15.12
N TYR A 76 4.39 8.46 -15.96
CA TYR A 76 3.80 7.15 -15.70
C TYR A 76 4.46 6.42 -14.53
N TRP A 77 5.78 6.54 -14.38
CA TRP A 77 6.48 6.04 -13.20
C TRP A 77 5.99 6.72 -11.91
N LYS A 78 5.83 8.04 -11.95
CA LYS A 78 5.26 8.79 -10.81
C LYS A 78 3.81 8.39 -10.56
N SER A 79 3.02 8.07 -11.60
CA SER A 79 1.59 7.74 -11.45
C SER A 79 1.35 6.48 -10.63
N LEU A 80 2.31 5.55 -10.55
CA LEU A 80 2.22 4.37 -9.67
C LEU A 80 1.94 4.74 -8.21
N PHE A 81 2.44 5.90 -7.79
CA PHE A 81 2.29 6.43 -6.42
C PHE A 81 1.16 7.46 -6.28
N HIS A 82 0.28 7.58 -7.29
CA HIS A 82 -0.89 8.47 -7.27
C HIS A 82 -2.18 7.68 -7.55
N LYS A 83 -3.31 8.15 -7.01
CA LYS A 83 -4.62 7.51 -7.24
C LYS A 83 -5.19 7.85 -8.62
N HIS A 84 -5.48 6.84 -9.43
CA HIS A 84 -6.16 6.89 -10.72
C HIS A 84 -6.95 5.59 -10.99
N ASN A 85 -7.72 5.51 -12.07
CA ASN A 85 -8.56 4.32 -12.37
C ASN A 85 -7.72 3.02 -12.47
N GLU A 86 -6.51 3.08 -13.03
CA GLU A 86 -5.61 1.92 -13.18
C GLU A 86 -4.77 1.59 -11.94
N THR A 87 -4.90 2.31 -10.81
CA THR A 87 -3.98 2.11 -9.67
C THR A 87 -4.04 0.67 -9.18
N ILE A 88 -5.24 0.14 -8.91
CA ILE A 88 -5.39 -1.20 -8.36
C ILE A 88 -4.98 -2.26 -9.37
N ASN A 89 -5.29 -2.07 -10.66
CA ASN A 89 -4.87 -2.96 -11.72
C ASN A 89 -3.34 -3.10 -11.75
N VAL A 90 -2.60 -1.99 -11.70
CA VAL A 90 -1.14 -2.05 -11.74
C VAL A 90 -0.57 -2.70 -10.47
N TRP A 91 -1.06 -2.32 -9.28
CA TRP A 91 -0.55 -2.86 -8.03
C TRP A 91 -0.90 -4.34 -7.82
N SER A 92 -2.08 -4.81 -8.23
CA SER A 92 -2.45 -6.22 -8.11
C SER A 92 -1.54 -7.12 -8.95
N HIS A 93 -1.21 -6.70 -10.17
CA HIS A 93 -0.24 -7.41 -11.02
C HIS A 93 1.19 -7.33 -10.48
N LEU A 94 1.63 -6.17 -10.00
CA LEU A 94 2.96 -6.02 -9.41
C LEU A 94 3.14 -6.91 -8.19
N ILE A 95 2.14 -6.96 -7.29
CA ILE A 95 2.17 -7.86 -6.14
C ILE A 95 2.12 -9.32 -6.58
N GLY A 96 1.34 -9.66 -7.61
CA GLY A 96 1.27 -11.04 -8.12
C GLY A 96 2.56 -11.53 -8.78
N ILE A 97 3.44 -10.62 -9.20
CA ILE A 97 4.77 -10.96 -9.76
C ILE A 97 5.83 -11.11 -8.66
N LEU A 98 5.65 -10.46 -7.51
CA LEU A 98 6.58 -10.50 -6.36
C LEU A 98 6.38 -11.76 -5.53
#